data_AF-A0A4Q6BQ13-F1
#
_entry.id   AF-A0A4Q6BQ13-F1
#
_cell.length_a   1.000
_cell.length_b   1.000
_cell.length_c   1.000
_cell.angle_alpha   90.00
_cell.angle_beta   90.00
_cell.angle_gamma   90.00
#
_symmetry.space_group_name_H-M   'P 1'
#
loop_
_entity.id
_entity.type
_entity.pdbx_description
1 polymer ?
#
loop_
_entity_poly.entity_id
_entity_poly.type
_entity_poly.pdbx_seq_one_letter_code
_entity_poly.pdbx_strand_id
1 'polypeptide(L)'
;MKLNAQELRHGLNHGDLIKELDDQVKYEPFRKAVGIRTDKRMKGAELVLRYFAFRDDRANYQKPISSFLDQYSSKSRTMPKADADISGEDFRLVIDRVDRALGKLAFRIFDSDLKPTSPFNSALYDAEMIGFRETTNQKILTGQYKPIDLLKHTLSLFGVERFMNSIRQATSDEQAVKYRIDSFITHLNSF
;
A
#
# COMPACT_ATOMS: atom_id res chain seq x y z
N MET A 1 -17.52 -7.77 8.25
CA MET A 1 -16.72 -8.15 9.44
C MET A 1 -15.32 -7.59 9.24
N LYS A 2 -14.72 -6.97 10.26
CA LYS A 2 -13.28 -6.67 10.25
C LYS A 2 -12.56 -8.00 10.45
N LEU A 3 -11.48 -8.30 9.71
CA LEU A 3 -10.58 -9.41 10.07
C LEU A 3 -10.23 -9.21 11.54
N ASN A 4 -10.71 -10.11 12.39
CA ASN A 4 -10.55 -9.92 13.80
C ASN A 4 -9.11 -10.35 14.17
N ALA A 5 -8.48 -9.65 15.12
CA ALA A 5 -7.10 -9.95 15.51
C ALA A 5 -6.90 -11.38 16.03
N GLN A 6 -7.99 -12.02 16.49
CA GLN A 6 -8.06 -13.42 16.91
C GLN A 6 -8.25 -14.39 15.74
N GLU A 7 -8.83 -14.03 14.59
CA GLU A 7 -8.93 -14.89 13.39
C GLU A 7 -7.57 -15.09 12.72
N LEU A 8 -6.79 -14.01 12.58
CA LEU A 8 -5.39 -14.07 12.15
C LEU A 8 -4.50 -14.80 13.18
N ARG A 9 -4.78 -14.68 14.48
CA ARG A 9 -4.01 -15.36 15.54
C ARG A 9 -4.46 -16.80 15.84
N HIS A 10 -5.68 -17.20 15.54
CA HIS A 10 -6.15 -18.57 15.85
C HIS A 10 -6.26 -19.45 14.60
N GLY A 11 -6.58 -18.90 13.42
CA GLY A 11 -6.70 -19.66 12.18
C GLY A 11 -5.42 -19.70 11.33
N LEU A 12 -4.51 -18.74 11.52
CA LEU A 12 -3.38 -18.45 10.63
C LEU A 12 -2.00 -18.56 11.29
N ASN A 13 -1.93 -18.96 12.57
CA ASN A 13 -0.71 -18.98 13.40
C ASN A 13 0.43 -19.91 12.96
N HIS A 14 0.35 -20.58 11.80
CA HIS A 14 1.34 -21.59 11.37
C HIS A 14 1.79 -21.46 9.90
N GLY A 15 1.58 -20.32 9.25
CA GLY A 15 2.05 -20.07 7.87
C GLY A 15 3.22 -19.09 7.81
N ASP A 16 4.14 -19.28 6.86
CA ASP A 16 5.27 -18.36 6.67
C ASP A 16 4.83 -16.96 6.25
N LEU A 17 3.66 -16.83 5.58
CA LEU A 17 3.05 -15.54 5.30
C LEU A 17 2.80 -14.70 6.57
N ILE A 18 2.29 -15.29 7.65
CA ILE A 18 1.99 -14.51 8.87
C ILE A 18 3.26 -14.03 9.56
N LYS A 19 4.29 -14.88 9.61
CA LYS A 19 5.60 -14.47 10.13
C LYS A 19 6.16 -13.32 9.32
N GLU A 20 6.00 -13.39 7.99
CA GLU A 20 6.41 -12.33 7.09
C GLU A 20 5.66 -11.02 7.36
N LEU A 21 4.33 -11.06 7.53
CA LEU A 21 3.55 -9.87 7.91
C LEU A 21 4.06 -9.25 9.22
N ASP A 22 4.32 -10.07 10.24
CA ASP A 22 4.83 -9.60 11.53
C ASP A 22 6.22 -8.94 11.41
N ASP A 23 7.08 -9.46 10.54
CA ASP A 23 8.41 -8.91 10.31
C ASP A 23 8.36 -7.60 9.52
N GLN A 24 7.49 -7.51 8.51
CA GLN A 24 7.29 -6.26 7.77
C GLN A 24 6.64 -5.17 8.62
N VAL A 25 5.78 -5.52 9.57
CA VAL A 25 5.22 -4.55 10.54
C VAL A 25 6.30 -3.96 11.45
N LYS A 26 7.40 -4.68 11.70
CA LYS A 26 8.54 -4.18 12.49
C LYS A 26 9.48 -3.31 11.67
N TYR A 27 9.40 -3.37 10.33
CA TYR A 27 10.28 -2.62 9.43
C TYR A 27 10.12 -1.11 9.64
N GLU A 28 11.24 -0.44 9.91
CA GLU A 28 11.25 0.92 10.46
C GLU A 28 10.74 1.99 9.47
N PRO A 29 11.16 1.99 8.19
CA PRO A 29 10.61 2.88 7.17
C PRO A 29 9.09 2.75 7.04
N PHE A 30 8.57 1.51 7.03
CA PHE A 30 7.14 1.26 7.01
C PHE A 30 6.44 1.87 8.22
N ARG A 31 6.90 1.55 9.45
CA ARG A 31 6.31 2.07 10.69
C ARG A 31 6.27 3.59 10.73
N LYS A 32 7.33 4.25 10.29
CA LYS A 32 7.40 5.71 10.18
C LYS A 32 6.36 6.24 9.20
N ALA A 33 6.33 5.69 7.97
CA ALA A 33 5.45 6.18 6.91
C ALA A 33 3.97 6.06 7.31
N VAL A 34 3.55 4.92 7.85
CA VAL A 34 2.15 4.68 8.26
C VAL A 34 1.80 5.24 9.64
N GLY A 35 2.80 5.71 10.40
CA GLY A 35 2.61 6.31 11.72
C GLY A 35 2.22 5.31 12.82
N ILE A 36 2.63 4.05 12.72
CA ILE A 36 2.30 2.99 13.69
C ILE A 36 3.43 2.86 14.73
N ARG A 37 3.14 3.29 15.97
CA ARG A 37 4.04 3.07 17.11
C ARG A 37 3.94 1.65 17.67
N THR A 38 2.74 1.08 17.74
CA THR A 38 2.49 -0.31 18.18
C THR A 38 1.31 -0.87 17.43
N ASP A 39 1.42 -2.07 16.84
CA ASP A 39 0.34 -2.65 16.03
C ASP A 39 -0.71 -3.42 16.86
N LYS A 40 -1.22 -2.79 17.92
CA LYS A 40 -2.14 -3.44 18.88
C LYS A 40 -3.48 -3.87 18.26
N ARG A 41 -3.83 -3.33 17.09
CA ARG A 41 -5.09 -3.62 16.37
C ARG A 41 -4.87 -4.30 15.01
N MET A 42 -3.65 -4.77 14.73
CA MET A 42 -3.28 -5.43 13.47
C MET A 42 -3.49 -4.57 12.21
N LYS A 43 -3.46 -3.24 12.37
CA LYS A 43 -3.61 -2.31 11.25
C LYS A 43 -2.38 -2.36 10.34
N GLY A 44 -1.19 -2.55 10.91
CA GLY A 44 0.05 -2.70 10.15
C GLY A 44 0.02 -3.99 9.33
N ALA A 45 -0.29 -5.11 9.98
CA ALA A 45 -0.38 -6.41 9.31
C ALA A 45 -1.41 -6.40 8.17
N GLU A 46 -2.58 -5.76 8.37
CA GLU A 46 -3.58 -5.60 7.31
C GLU A 46 -3.04 -4.80 6.12
N LEU A 47 -2.26 -3.73 6.34
CA LEU A 47 -1.69 -2.93 5.25
C LEU A 47 -0.63 -3.70 4.45
N VAL A 48 0.21 -4.50 5.11
CA VAL A 48 1.17 -5.38 4.42
C VAL A 48 0.40 -6.45 3.63
N LEU A 49 -0.61 -7.07 4.22
CA LEU A 49 -1.44 -8.07 3.55
C LEU A 49 -2.20 -7.50 2.35
N ARG A 50 -2.70 -6.25 2.44
CA ARG A 50 -3.31 -5.54 1.32
C ARG A 50 -2.33 -5.35 0.17
N TYR A 51 -1.09 -4.99 0.47
CA TYR A 51 -0.06 -4.87 -0.56
C TYR A 51 0.15 -6.20 -1.29
N PHE A 52 0.37 -7.29 -0.57
CA PHE A 52 0.55 -8.62 -1.16
C PHE A 52 -0.67 -9.05 -1.99
N ALA A 53 -1.87 -8.92 -1.43
CA ALA A 53 -3.10 -9.30 -2.11
C ALA A 53 -3.33 -8.47 -3.40
N PHE A 54 -3.10 -7.16 -3.37
CA PHE A 54 -3.26 -6.32 -4.58
C PHE A 54 -2.11 -6.50 -5.58
N ARG A 55 -0.91 -6.87 -5.15
CA ARG A 55 0.19 -7.20 -6.07
C ARG A 55 -0.12 -8.49 -6.82
N ASP A 56 -0.64 -9.50 -6.12
CA ASP A 56 -0.75 -10.86 -6.64
C ASP A 56 -2.12 -11.17 -7.27
N ASP A 57 -3.20 -10.59 -6.73
CA ASP A 57 -4.57 -11.01 -7.02
C ASP A 57 -5.54 -9.83 -7.25
N ARG A 58 -5.03 -8.61 -7.54
CA ARG A 58 -5.88 -7.41 -7.76
C ARG A 58 -6.95 -7.60 -8.82
N ALA A 59 -6.67 -8.39 -9.87
CA ALA A 59 -7.63 -8.66 -10.93
C ALA A 59 -8.91 -9.35 -10.43
N ASN A 60 -8.83 -10.08 -9.31
CA ASN A 60 -9.94 -10.79 -8.68
C ASN A 60 -10.52 -10.04 -7.48
N TYR A 61 -10.15 -8.77 -7.28
CA TYR A 61 -10.70 -7.96 -6.20
C TYR A 61 -12.22 -7.81 -6.33
N GLN A 62 -12.93 -8.21 -5.27
CA GLN A 62 -14.35 -7.96 -5.07
C GLN A 62 -14.56 -7.46 -3.64
N LYS A 63 -15.45 -6.49 -3.48
CA LYS A 63 -15.77 -5.95 -2.15
C LYS A 63 -16.55 -6.98 -1.32
N PRO A 64 -16.39 -6.98 0.02
CA PRO A 64 -15.56 -6.06 0.80
C PRO A 64 -14.08 -6.48 0.86
N ILE A 65 -13.20 -5.51 1.15
CA ILE A 65 -11.75 -5.77 1.25
C ILE A 65 -11.40 -6.86 2.26
N SER A 66 -12.16 -7.00 3.35
CA SER A 66 -11.94 -8.08 4.33
C SER A 66 -12.04 -9.45 3.68
N SER A 67 -13.09 -9.69 2.88
CA SER A 67 -13.30 -10.98 2.21
C SER A 67 -12.23 -11.25 1.17
N PHE A 68 -11.75 -10.21 0.47
CA PHE A 68 -10.61 -10.33 -0.44
C PHE A 68 -9.32 -10.75 0.29
N LEU A 69 -9.02 -10.14 1.44
CA LEU A 69 -7.84 -10.48 2.25
C LEU A 69 -7.95 -11.87 2.88
N ASP A 70 -9.16 -12.29 3.29
CA ASP A 70 -9.42 -13.64 3.79
C ASP A 70 -9.14 -14.69 2.71
N GLN A 71 -9.64 -14.45 1.49
CA GLN A 71 -9.41 -15.33 0.34
C GLN A 71 -7.93 -15.42 -0.01
N TYR A 72 -7.23 -14.27 -0.10
CA TYR A 72 -5.80 -14.26 -0.38
C TYR A 72 -4.98 -14.99 0.70
N SER A 73 -5.31 -14.77 1.98
CA SER A 73 -4.65 -15.44 3.12
C SER A 73 -4.89 -16.95 3.10
N SER A 74 -6.10 -17.38 2.74
CA SER A 74 -6.45 -18.80 2.61
C SER A 74 -5.67 -19.47 1.47
N LYS A 75 -5.61 -18.82 0.29
CA LYS A 75 -4.81 -19.29 -0.86
C LYS A 75 -3.31 -19.37 -0.53
N SER A 76 -2.82 -18.43 0.27
CA SER A 76 -1.41 -18.29 0.63
C SER A 76 -1.03 -19.05 1.92
N ARG A 77 -1.95 -19.85 2.48
CA ARG A 77 -1.72 -20.58 3.74
C ARG A 77 -0.52 -21.53 3.67
N THR A 78 -0.30 -22.13 2.50
CA THR A 78 0.82 -23.05 2.22
C THR A 78 1.92 -22.39 1.40
N MET A 79 1.99 -21.05 1.38
CA MET A 79 3.06 -20.31 0.71
C MET A 79 4.42 -20.78 1.28
N PRO A 80 5.34 -21.25 0.41
CA PRO A 80 6.69 -21.60 0.82
C PRO A 80 7.40 -20.40 1.46
N LYS A 81 8.24 -20.65 2.46
CA LYS A 81 9.07 -19.60 3.08
C LYS A 81 9.84 -18.75 2.07
N ALA A 82 10.41 -19.36 1.02
CA ALA A 82 11.15 -18.64 0.00
C ALA A 82 10.29 -17.59 -0.73
N ASP A 83 9.04 -17.91 -1.04
CA ASP A 83 8.10 -17.00 -1.71
C ASP A 83 7.63 -15.88 -0.77
N ALA A 84 7.48 -16.21 0.52
CA ALA A 84 7.20 -15.22 1.56
C ALA A 84 8.38 -14.24 1.71
N ASP A 85 9.62 -14.73 1.77
CA ASP A 85 10.83 -13.91 1.88
C ASP A 85 10.98 -12.98 0.66
N ILE A 86 10.76 -13.50 -0.57
CA ILE A 86 10.76 -12.69 -1.80
C ILE A 86 9.70 -11.59 -1.72
N SER A 87 8.50 -11.92 -1.23
CA SER A 87 7.44 -10.93 -1.04
C SER A 87 7.80 -9.88 0.00
N GLY A 88 8.50 -10.28 1.06
CA GLY A 88 9.06 -9.39 2.07
C GLY A 88 10.08 -8.40 1.52
N GLU A 89 11.05 -8.87 0.73
CA GLU A 89 12.07 -8.04 0.10
C GLU A 89 11.47 -7.05 -0.90
N ASP A 90 10.50 -7.52 -1.68
CA ASP A 90 9.70 -6.73 -2.61
C ASP A 90 8.98 -5.57 -1.90
N PHE A 91 8.30 -5.87 -0.79
CA PHE A 91 7.64 -4.85 0.03
C PHE A 91 8.63 -3.80 0.56
N ARG A 92 9.78 -4.23 1.09
CA ARG A 92 10.82 -3.33 1.62
C ARG A 92 11.36 -2.40 0.53
N LEU A 93 11.66 -2.96 -0.64
CA LEU A 93 12.12 -2.17 -1.79
C LEU A 93 11.11 -1.09 -2.17
N VAL A 94 9.82 -1.41 -2.16
CA VAL A 94 8.75 -0.48 -2.55
C VAL A 94 8.52 0.58 -1.48
N ILE A 95 8.45 0.21 -0.20
CA ILE A 95 8.24 1.20 0.87
C ILE A 95 9.43 2.16 1.00
N ASP A 96 10.66 1.70 0.76
CA ASP A 96 11.85 2.56 0.72
C ASP A 96 11.81 3.54 -0.46
N ARG A 97 11.27 3.09 -1.60
CA ARG A 97 11.06 3.97 -2.77
C ARG A 97 9.99 5.02 -2.47
N VAL A 98 8.89 4.63 -1.83
CA VAL A 98 7.84 5.55 -1.38
C VAL A 98 8.39 6.57 -0.38
N ASP A 99 9.16 6.13 0.62
CA ASP A 99 9.76 7.03 1.63
C ASP A 99 10.74 8.01 0.99
N ARG A 100 11.59 7.56 0.07
CA ARG A 100 12.49 8.44 -0.69
C ARG A 100 11.73 9.47 -1.52
N ALA A 101 10.63 9.06 -2.14
CA ALA A 101 9.83 9.88 -3.05
C ALA A 101 8.98 10.92 -2.33
N LEU A 102 8.24 10.48 -1.30
CA LEU A 102 7.16 11.23 -0.67
C LEU A 102 7.44 11.54 0.81
N GLY A 103 8.34 10.79 1.45
CA GLY A 103 8.73 10.95 2.85
C GLY A 103 7.53 11.03 3.79
N LYS A 104 7.49 12.08 4.62
CA LYS A 104 6.41 12.30 5.59
C LYS A 104 5.03 12.51 4.95
N LEU A 105 4.97 12.81 3.66
CA LEU A 105 3.73 13.00 2.92
C LEU A 105 3.18 11.71 2.31
N ALA A 106 3.95 10.61 2.35
CA ALA A 106 3.45 9.31 1.95
C ALA A 106 2.10 9.00 2.62
N PHE A 107 1.17 8.47 1.83
CA PHE A 107 -0.16 8.03 2.26
C PHE A 107 -1.04 9.14 2.86
N ARG A 108 -0.75 10.41 2.57
CA ARG A 108 -1.51 11.57 3.07
C ARG A 108 -1.82 12.52 1.92
N ILE A 109 -2.99 13.13 1.96
CA ILE A 109 -3.31 14.24 1.07
C ILE A 109 -2.62 15.48 1.63
N PHE A 110 -2.03 16.30 0.77
CA PHE A 110 -1.32 17.53 1.13
C PHE A 110 -1.64 18.68 0.17
N ASP A 111 -1.31 19.91 0.56
CA ASP A 111 -1.55 21.14 -0.20
C ASP A 111 -0.30 21.63 -0.95
N SER A 112 -0.40 22.81 -1.58
CA SER A 112 0.69 23.46 -2.31
C SER A 112 1.88 23.87 -1.44
N ASP A 113 1.68 24.00 -0.13
CA ASP A 113 2.74 24.27 0.84
C ASP A 113 3.42 22.97 1.31
N LEU A 114 3.03 21.81 0.74
CA LEU A 114 3.50 20.49 1.12
C LEU A 114 3.18 20.16 2.59
N LYS A 115 2.02 20.64 3.05
CA LYS A 115 1.50 20.33 4.39
C LYS A 115 0.39 19.29 4.27
N PRO A 116 0.40 18.23 5.10
CA PRO A 116 -0.71 17.28 5.14
C PRO A 116 -2.02 17.98 5.49
N THR A 117 -3.05 17.76 4.67
CA THR A 117 -4.43 18.23 4.91
C THR A 117 -5.33 17.10 5.41
N SER A 118 -4.85 15.86 5.36
CA SER A 118 -5.55 14.69 5.90
C SER A 118 -4.61 13.81 6.73
N PRO A 119 -5.16 13.00 7.65
CA PRO A 119 -4.40 11.89 8.25
C PRO A 119 -4.08 10.82 7.18
N PHE A 120 -3.45 9.74 7.63
CA PHE A 120 -3.19 8.55 6.82
C PHE A 120 -4.45 8.05 6.10
N ASN A 121 -4.33 7.79 4.80
CA ASN A 121 -5.39 7.30 3.93
C ASN A 121 -5.01 5.93 3.37
N SER A 122 -5.76 4.88 3.75
CA SER A 122 -5.48 3.51 3.30
C SER A 122 -5.78 3.26 1.81
N ALA A 123 -6.71 4.00 1.21
CA ALA A 123 -6.97 3.89 -0.23
C ALA A 123 -5.81 4.51 -1.03
N LEU A 124 -5.28 5.64 -0.57
CA LEU A 124 -4.08 6.26 -1.14
C LEU A 124 -2.85 5.37 -0.93
N TYR A 125 -2.74 4.69 0.21
CA TYR A 125 -1.72 3.67 0.45
C TYR A 125 -1.72 2.57 -0.62
N ASP A 126 -2.89 2.01 -0.95
CA ASP A 126 -2.95 0.97 -2.00
C ASP A 126 -2.44 1.52 -3.34
N ALA A 127 -2.85 2.74 -3.71
CA ALA A 127 -2.49 3.38 -4.97
C ALA A 127 -0.98 3.70 -5.04
N GLU A 128 -0.42 4.27 -3.97
CA GLU A 128 1.00 4.61 -3.88
C GLU A 128 1.87 3.34 -3.91
N MET A 129 1.60 2.36 -3.03
CA MET A 129 2.43 1.15 -2.94
C MET A 129 2.44 0.37 -4.25
N ILE A 130 1.27 0.14 -4.84
CA ILE A 130 1.18 -0.58 -6.12
C ILE A 130 1.74 0.27 -7.27
N GLY A 131 1.48 1.57 -7.27
CA GLY A 131 2.03 2.50 -8.25
C GLY A 131 3.56 2.48 -8.27
N PHE A 132 4.19 2.61 -7.10
CA PHE A 132 5.65 2.57 -6.99
C PHE A 132 6.22 1.18 -7.26
N ARG A 133 5.44 0.11 -7.08
CA ARG A 133 5.84 -1.24 -7.49
C ARG A 133 5.84 -1.39 -9.02
N GLU A 134 4.81 -0.92 -9.69
CA GLU A 134 4.55 -1.15 -11.12
C GLU A 134 5.05 -0.04 -12.04
N THR A 135 5.59 1.05 -11.49
CA THR A 135 6.17 2.12 -12.32
C THR A 135 7.34 1.62 -13.16
N THR A 136 7.35 2.03 -14.43
CA THR A 136 8.43 1.78 -15.39
C THR A 136 9.32 3.01 -15.58
N ASN A 137 9.04 4.10 -14.85
CA ASN A 137 9.77 5.35 -14.94
C ASN A 137 11.20 5.19 -14.42
N GLN A 138 12.18 5.26 -15.33
CA GLN A 138 13.59 5.05 -14.98
C GLN A 138 14.14 6.08 -14.00
N LYS A 139 13.66 7.34 -14.03
CA LYS A 139 14.09 8.34 -13.04
C LYS A 139 13.70 7.89 -11.64
N ILE A 140 12.45 7.44 -11.47
CA ILE A 140 11.93 6.98 -10.19
C ILE A 140 12.66 5.71 -9.73
N LEU A 141 12.82 4.74 -10.64
CA LEU A 141 13.47 3.46 -10.34
C LEU A 141 14.95 3.62 -9.94
N THR A 142 15.68 4.51 -10.61
CA THR A 142 17.10 4.79 -10.33
C THR A 142 17.32 5.83 -9.24
N GLY A 143 16.26 6.51 -8.77
CA GLY A 143 16.38 7.60 -7.80
C GLY A 143 16.96 8.90 -8.38
N GLN A 144 17.00 9.04 -9.71
CA GLN A 144 17.56 10.22 -10.41
C GLN A 144 16.51 11.34 -10.56
N TYR A 145 15.99 11.83 -9.44
CA TYR A 145 15.06 12.95 -9.38
C TYR A 145 15.20 13.71 -8.07
N LYS A 146 14.70 14.96 -8.02
CA LYS A 146 14.57 15.68 -6.75
C LYS A 146 13.22 15.30 -6.12
N PRO A 147 13.16 14.86 -4.85
CA PRO A 147 11.90 14.50 -4.21
C PRO A 147 10.83 15.60 -4.28
N ILE A 148 11.26 16.87 -4.22
CA ILE A 148 10.38 18.04 -4.33
C ILE A 148 9.61 18.08 -5.67
N ASP A 149 10.22 17.64 -6.76
CA ASP A 149 9.60 17.66 -8.09
C ASP A 149 8.55 16.57 -8.18
N LEU A 150 8.84 15.38 -7.64
CA LEU A 150 7.89 14.28 -7.60
C LEU A 150 6.72 14.58 -6.65
N LEU A 151 6.95 15.25 -5.52
CA LEU A 151 5.90 15.73 -4.63
C LEU A 151 4.94 16.70 -5.33
N LYS A 152 5.48 17.68 -6.07
CA LYS A 152 4.66 18.61 -6.87
C LYS A 152 3.90 17.90 -7.98
N HIS A 153 4.54 16.92 -8.62
CA HIS A 153 3.88 16.08 -9.61
C HIS A 153 2.71 15.32 -8.96
N THR A 154 2.94 14.61 -7.85
CA THR A 154 1.88 13.90 -7.09
C THR A 154 0.75 14.84 -6.66
N LEU A 155 1.06 16.07 -6.22
CA LEU A 155 0.05 17.06 -5.83
C LEU A 155 -0.95 17.35 -6.97
N SER A 156 -0.49 17.38 -8.23
CA SER A 156 -1.38 17.63 -9.36
C SER A 156 -2.46 16.56 -9.52
N LEU A 157 -2.20 15.31 -9.10
CA LEU A 157 -3.18 14.23 -9.11
C LEU A 157 -4.30 14.47 -8.08
N PHE A 158 -4.01 15.17 -6.98
CA PHE A 158 -5.04 15.59 -6.02
C PHE A 158 -5.94 16.71 -6.54
N GLY A 159 -5.58 17.37 -7.64
CA GLY A 159 -6.46 18.27 -8.38
C GLY A 159 -7.50 17.53 -9.24
N VAL A 160 -7.33 16.22 -9.47
CA VAL A 160 -8.26 15.42 -10.28
C VAL A 160 -9.41 14.92 -9.41
N GLU A 161 -10.59 15.49 -9.59
CA GLU A 161 -11.78 15.19 -8.76
C GLU A 161 -12.09 13.69 -8.70
N ARG A 162 -12.04 12.99 -9.84
CA ARG A 162 -12.30 11.54 -9.90
C ARG A 162 -11.29 10.74 -9.06
N PHE A 163 -10.02 11.15 -9.06
CA PHE A 163 -9.01 10.52 -8.22
C PHE A 163 -9.29 10.77 -6.74
N MET A 164 -9.58 12.02 -6.39
CA MET A 164 -9.93 12.40 -5.02
C MET A 164 -11.15 11.63 -4.50
N ASN A 165 -12.18 11.46 -5.32
CA ASN A 165 -13.36 10.66 -4.98
C ASN A 165 -12.98 9.18 -4.75
N SER A 166 -12.14 8.61 -5.62
CA SER A 166 -11.71 7.20 -5.51
C SER A 166 -10.87 6.87 -4.26
N ILE A 167 -10.28 7.88 -3.61
CA ILE A 167 -9.53 7.73 -2.35
C ILE A 167 -10.29 8.25 -1.11
N ARG A 168 -11.45 8.90 -1.27
CA ARG A 168 -12.24 9.48 -0.15
C ARG A 168 -13.60 8.81 0.06
N GLN A 169 -14.24 8.34 -1.00
CA GLN A 169 -15.61 7.83 -0.98
C GLN A 169 -15.68 6.45 -1.60
N ALA A 170 -16.59 5.60 -1.08
CA ALA A 170 -16.81 4.24 -1.56
C ALA A 170 -15.50 3.50 -1.88
N THR A 171 -14.50 3.60 -1.00
CA THR A 171 -13.11 3.23 -1.31
C THR A 171 -12.88 1.72 -1.41
N SER A 172 -13.87 0.92 -1.06
CA SER A 172 -13.91 -0.52 -1.33
C SER A 172 -14.62 -0.87 -2.64
N ASP A 173 -15.17 0.10 -3.38
CA ASP A 173 -15.78 -0.17 -4.67
C ASP A 173 -14.72 -0.58 -5.71
N GLU A 174 -15.01 -1.61 -6.48
CA GLU A 174 -14.10 -2.21 -7.44
C GLU A 174 -13.61 -1.19 -8.48
N GLN A 175 -14.49 -0.32 -8.96
CA GLN A 175 -14.12 0.72 -9.92
C GLN A 175 -13.25 1.79 -9.27
N ALA A 176 -13.51 2.14 -8.01
CA ALA A 176 -12.68 3.08 -7.26
C ALA A 176 -11.27 2.52 -7.00
N VAL A 177 -11.16 1.24 -6.62
CA VAL A 177 -9.86 0.55 -6.43
C VAL A 177 -9.07 0.52 -7.74
N LYS A 178 -9.70 0.06 -8.83
CA LYS A 178 -9.06 0.00 -10.14
C LYS A 178 -8.60 1.38 -10.58
N TYR A 179 -9.50 2.37 -10.51
CA TYR A 179 -9.20 3.72 -10.98
C TYR A 179 -8.03 4.36 -10.23
N ARG A 180 -8.01 4.30 -8.89
CA ARG A 180 -6.94 4.96 -8.12
C ARG A 180 -5.57 4.35 -8.39
N ILE A 181 -5.50 3.02 -8.51
CA ILE A 181 -4.24 2.31 -8.77
C ILE A 181 -3.75 2.62 -10.18
N ASP A 182 -4.60 2.45 -11.20
CA ASP A 182 -4.23 2.70 -12.60
C ASP A 182 -3.83 4.16 -12.83
N SER A 183 -4.57 5.09 -12.20
CA SER A 183 -4.28 6.52 -12.28
C SER A 183 -2.92 6.83 -11.67
N PHE A 184 -2.61 6.27 -10.49
CA PHE A 184 -1.32 6.52 -9.84
C PHE A 184 -0.15 5.92 -10.62
N ILE A 185 -0.30 4.71 -11.18
CA ILE A 185 0.71 4.10 -12.08
C ILE A 185 0.97 5.00 -13.28
N THR A 186 -0.10 5.41 -13.98
CA THR A 186 -0.01 6.29 -15.15
C THR A 186 0.66 7.61 -14.78
N HIS A 187 0.30 8.15 -13.62
CA HIS A 187 0.85 9.40 -13.10
C HIS A 187 2.35 9.30 -12.82
N LEU A 188 2.83 8.23 -12.16
CA LEU A 188 4.27 8.04 -11.95
C LEU A 188 5.02 7.86 -13.28
N ASN A 189 4.41 7.18 -14.25
CA ASN A 189 5.04 6.94 -15.55
C ASN A 189 5.11 8.19 -16.44
N SER A 190 4.35 9.25 -16.14
CA SER A 190 4.39 10.53 -16.87
C SER A 190 5.35 11.58 -16.27
N PHE A 191 6.07 11.25 -15.20
CA PHE A 191 7.03 12.13 -14.51
C PHE A 191 8.40 12.30 -15.23
#